data_AF-A0A2J8A1J3-F1
#
_entry.id   AF-A0A2J8A1J3-F1
#
_cell.length_a   1.000
_cell.length_b   1.000
_cell.length_c   1.000
_cell.angle_alpha   90.00
_cell.angle_beta   90.00
_cell.angle_gamma   90.00
#
_symmetry.space_group_name_H-M   'P 1'
#
loop_
_entity.id
_entity.type
_entity.pdbx_description
1 polymer ?
#
loop_
_entity_poly.entity_id
_entity_poly.type
_entity_poly.pdbx_seq_one_letter_code
_entity_poly.pdbx_strand_id
1 'polypeptide(L)'
;MNVRRLFLNVRDWNVESVMEWSTQRNALVAAVRTGNVEIVDRNLAHPAIEKHALREALGAAARAGNVEIVDRILAHPAIDKFKLKNALEAAARAGNSEIVVRILAVIDGYARWRLAAKETLQICDRRGHTELASLIRQELRVAEVRVIYASKLDLPRDIVRKIHSKM
;
A
#
# COMPACT_ATOMS: atom_id res chain seq x y z
N MET A 1 38.09 24.21 -6.48
CA MET A 1 37.54 23.64 -7.74
C MET A 1 38.31 22.38 -8.05
N ASN A 2 37.76 21.20 -7.74
CA ASN A 2 38.30 19.94 -8.27
C ASN A 2 37.16 18.94 -8.43
N VAL A 3 36.60 18.99 -9.64
CA VAL A 3 35.69 18.01 -10.22
C VAL A 3 36.53 16.89 -10.83
N ARG A 4 35.98 15.66 -10.77
CA ARG A 4 36.37 14.45 -11.53
C ARG A 4 37.34 13.49 -10.83
N ARG A 5 36.77 12.50 -10.14
CA ARG A 5 36.76 11.13 -10.68
C ARG A 5 35.68 10.28 -10.02
N LEU A 6 34.68 9.97 -10.83
CA LEU A 6 33.75 8.86 -10.68
C LEU A 6 34.53 7.56 -10.43
N PHE A 7 34.33 6.94 -9.27
CA PHE A 7 34.40 5.49 -9.15
C PHE A 7 33.32 5.05 -8.16
N LEU A 8 32.17 4.69 -8.73
CA LEU A 8 31.17 3.85 -8.09
C LEU A 8 31.83 2.48 -7.81
N ASN A 9 32.35 2.29 -6.59
CA ASN A 9 32.83 0.99 -6.15
C ASN A 9 31.72 0.32 -5.34
N VAL A 10 31.20 -0.79 -5.86
CA VAL A 10 30.07 -1.58 -5.34
C VAL A 10 30.47 -2.38 -4.07
N ARG A 11 31.39 -1.87 -3.24
CA ARG A 11 31.94 -2.61 -2.09
C ARG A 11 32.04 -1.85 -0.77
N ASP A 12 31.58 -0.60 -0.69
CA ASP A 12 31.49 0.15 0.58
C ASP A 12 30.09 0.06 1.21
N TRP A 13 29.47 -1.12 1.22
CA TRP A 13 28.37 -1.36 2.14
C TRP A 13 29.00 -1.56 3.52
N ASN A 14 29.23 -0.45 4.24
CA ASN A 14 29.75 -0.50 5.60
C ASN A 14 28.81 -1.36 6.45
N VAL A 15 29.36 -2.32 7.21
CA VAL A 15 28.54 -3.25 8.03
C VAL A 15 27.71 -2.46 9.05
N GLU A 16 28.23 -1.31 9.50
CA GLU A 16 27.53 -0.38 10.39
C GLU A 16 26.29 0.24 9.74
N SER A 17 26.34 0.66 8.46
CA SER A 17 25.17 1.24 7.79
C SER A 17 24.09 0.17 7.55
N VAL A 18 24.49 -1.07 7.26
CA VAL A 18 23.56 -2.21 7.11
C VAL A 18 22.92 -2.56 8.47
N MET A 19 23.71 -2.56 9.55
CA MET A 19 23.21 -2.79 10.90
C MET A 19 22.25 -1.67 11.34
N GLU A 20 22.57 -0.41 11.04
CA GLU A 20 21.73 0.75 11.35
C GLU A 20 20.37 0.69 10.64
N TRP A 21 20.34 0.37 9.34
CA TRP A 21 19.07 0.23 8.60
C TRP A 21 18.26 -1.00 9.02
N SER A 22 18.92 -2.12 9.29
CA SER A 22 18.22 -3.31 9.80
C SER A 22 17.60 -3.04 11.18
N THR A 23 18.28 -2.23 12.01
CA THR A 23 17.81 -1.81 13.33
C THR A 23 16.63 -0.84 13.19
N GLN A 24 16.71 0.14 12.30
CA GLN A 24 15.62 1.08 12.04
C GLN A 24 14.37 0.37 11.51
N ARG A 25 14.53 -0.55 10.54
CA ARG A 25 13.43 -1.38 10.03
C ARG A 25 12.77 -2.16 11.17
N ASN A 26 13.57 -2.85 11.97
CA ASN A 26 13.06 -3.64 13.09
C ASN A 26 12.35 -2.77 14.12
N ALA A 27 12.86 -1.56 14.39
CA ALA A 27 12.26 -0.59 15.31
C ALA A 27 10.89 -0.12 14.81
N LEU A 28 10.76 0.25 13.53
CA LEU A 28 9.48 0.65 12.95
C LEU A 28 8.46 -0.50 13.03
N VAL A 29 8.84 -1.70 12.61
CA VAL A 29 7.94 -2.87 12.63
C VAL A 29 7.54 -3.24 14.07
N ALA A 30 8.46 -3.14 15.03
CA ALA A 30 8.15 -3.37 16.44
C ALA A 30 7.17 -2.32 16.98
N ALA A 31 7.39 -1.03 16.68
CA ALA A 31 6.49 0.05 17.08
C ALA A 31 5.09 -0.12 16.49
N VAL A 32 4.98 -0.56 15.24
CA VAL A 32 3.69 -0.87 14.62
C VAL A 32 2.97 -2.01 15.34
N ARG A 33 3.71 -3.07 15.72
CA ARG A 33 3.15 -4.22 16.44
C ARG A 33 2.66 -3.88 17.83
N THR A 34 3.33 -2.95 18.52
CA THR A 34 2.93 -2.46 19.83
C THR A 34 1.88 -1.35 19.76
N GLY A 35 1.57 -0.84 18.56
CA GLY A 35 0.63 0.26 18.37
C GLY A 35 1.18 1.63 18.83
N ASN A 36 2.49 1.75 19.03
CA ASN A 36 3.08 3.00 19.51
C ASN A 36 3.22 4.03 18.37
N VAL A 37 2.20 4.87 18.24
CA VAL A 37 2.09 5.89 17.19
C VAL A 37 3.25 6.91 17.25
N GLU A 38 3.69 7.34 18.43
CA GLU A 38 4.77 8.32 18.57
C GLU A 38 6.09 7.82 17.99
N ILE A 39 6.42 6.55 18.27
CA ILE A 39 7.63 5.93 17.71
C ILE A 39 7.48 5.73 16.21
N VAL A 40 6.28 5.37 15.73
CA VAL A 40 6.00 5.28 14.29
C VAL A 40 6.25 6.64 13.62
N ASP A 41 5.69 7.73 14.13
CA ASP A 41 5.88 9.07 13.56
C ASP A 41 7.35 9.50 13.54
N ARG A 42 8.07 9.26 14.64
CA ARG A 42 9.51 9.55 14.69
C ARG A 42 10.29 8.77 13.64
N ASN A 43 9.95 7.51 13.42
CA ASN A 43 10.61 6.69 12.39
C ASN A 43 10.22 7.14 10.97
N LEU A 44 8.96 7.51 10.74
CA LEU A 44 8.48 8.03 9.46
C LEU A 44 9.10 9.38 9.10
N ALA A 45 9.44 10.21 10.08
CA ALA A 45 10.13 11.48 9.86
C ALA A 45 11.61 11.31 9.42
N HIS A 46 12.16 10.09 9.50
CA HIS A 46 13.56 9.85 9.18
C HIS A 46 13.81 9.92 7.66
N PRO A 47 14.75 10.77 7.19
CA PRO A 47 14.93 11.05 5.75
C PRO A 47 15.42 9.84 4.95
N ALA A 48 16.08 8.88 5.60
CA ALA A 48 16.60 7.67 4.97
C ALA A 48 15.72 6.43 5.15
N ILE A 49 14.41 6.61 5.44
CA ILE A 49 13.52 5.45 5.66
C ILE A 49 13.44 4.55 4.41
N GLU A 50 13.69 3.26 4.61
CA GLU A 50 13.65 2.31 3.51
C GLU A 50 12.23 2.01 3.05
N LYS A 51 12.02 1.99 1.73
CA LYS A 51 10.74 1.60 1.10
C LYS A 51 10.30 0.19 1.50
N HIS A 52 11.25 -0.70 1.78
CA HIS A 52 10.95 -2.06 2.22
C HIS A 52 10.41 -2.08 3.65
N ALA A 53 11.04 -1.34 4.57
CA ALA A 53 10.56 -1.18 5.95
C ALA A 53 9.14 -0.63 6.01
N LEU A 54 8.82 0.41 5.21
CA LEU A 54 7.47 0.95 5.09
C LEU A 54 6.44 -0.10 4.66
N ARG A 55 6.80 -0.97 3.71
CA ARG A 55 5.91 -2.03 3.22
C ARG A 55 5.66 -3.11 4.26
N GLU A 56 6.69 -3.52 4.98
CA GLU A 56 6.57 -4.49 6.07
C GLU A 56 5.74 -3.93 7.23
N ALA A 57 6.02 -2.68 7.61
CA ALA A 57 5.28 -1.93 8.61
C ALA A 57 3.80 -1.81 8.22
N LEU A 58 3.49 -1.45 6.97
CA LEU A 58 2.12 -1.37 6.47
C LEU A 58 1.42 -2.74 6.57
N GLY A 59 2.10 -3.82 6.19
CA GLY A 59 1.55 -5.18 6.31
C GLY A 59 1.29 -5.61 7.75
N ALA A 60 2.17 -5.22 8.68
CA ALA A 60 1.99 -5.48 10.11
C ALA A 60 0.80 -4.68 10.68
N ALA A 61 0.69 -3.38 10.36
CA ALA A 61 -0.41 -2.52 10.78
C ALA A 61 -1.74 -3.02 10.22
N ALA A 62 -1.76 -3.38 8.94
CA ALA A 62 -2.91 -3.92 8.25
C ALA A 62 -3.41 -5.23 8.86
N ARG A 63 -2.50 -6.12 9.29
CA ARG A 63 -2.85 -7.34 10.01
C ARG A 63 -3.38 -7.06 11.42
N ALA A 64 -2.76 -6.11 12.12
CA ALA A 64 -3.13 -5.77 13.49
C ALA A 64 -4.44 -4.99 13.60
N GLY A 65 -4.92 -4.38 12.50
CA GLY A 65 -6.13 -3.55 12.52
C GLY A 65 -5.87 -2.09 12.91
N ASN A 66 -4.61 -1.65 12.92
CA ASN A 66 -4.22 -0.32 13.34
C ASN A 66 -4.45 0.71 12.22
N VAL A 67 -5.69 1.20 12.10
CA VAL A 67 -6.13 2.16 11.07
C VAL A 67 -5.27 3.42 11.07
N GLU A 68 -5.01 4.02 12.23
CA GLU A 68 -4.23 5.26 12.34
C GLU A 68 -2.80 5.11 11.78
N ILE A 69 -2.14 4.00 12.10
CA ILE A 69 -0.78 3.71 11.60
C ILE A 69 -0.81 3.45 10.09
N VAL A 70 -1.85 2.77 9.58
CA VAL A 70 -2.02 2.57 8.13
C VAL A 70 -2.12 3.91 7.41
N ASP A 71 -2.95 4.83 7.90
CA ASP A 71 -3.14 6.13 7.26
C ASP A 71 -1.84 6.94 7.24
N ARG A 72 -1.07 6.94 8.33
CA ARG A 72 0.24 7.58 8.41
C ARG A 72 1.24 7.00 7.42
N ILE A 73 1.31 5.67 7.30
CA ILE A 73 2.22 5.01 6.36
C ILE A 73 1.79 5.23 4.90
N LEU A 74 0.49 5.22 4.60
CA LEU A 74 -0.03 5.47 3.26
C LEU A 74 0.15 6.93 2.80
N ALA A 75 0.16 7.88 3.74
CA ALA A 75 0.46 9.28 3.47
C ALA A 75 1.96 9.54 3.21
N HIS A 76 2.84 8.61 3.59
CA HIS A 76 4.27 8.81 3.47
C HIS A 76 4.75 8.79 2.00
N PRO A 77 5.48 9.80 1.51
CA PRO A 77 5.80 9.96 0.08
C PRO A 77 6.69 8.85 -0.49
N ALA A 78 7.46 8.16 0.35
CA ALA A 78 8.31 7.05 -0.07
C ALA A 78 7.54 5.73 -0.27
N ILE A 79 6.26 5.63 0.11
CA ILE A 79 5.48 4.41 -0.09
C ILE A 79 5.24 4.15 -1.58
N ASP A 80 5.56 2.94 -2.02
CA ASP A 80 5.28 2.50 -3.38
C ASP A 80 3.87 1.94 -3.47
N LYS A 81 2.92 2.75 -3.98
CA LYS A 81 1.52 2.39 -4.16
C LYS A 81 1.31 1.22 -5.14
N PHE A 82 2.32 0.86 -5.94
CA PHE A 82 2.26 -0.31 -6.81
C PHE A 82 2.52 -1.62 -6.04
N LYS A 83 3.01 -1.55 -4.80
CA LYS A 83 3.43 -2.70 -3.98
C LYS A 83 2.62 -2.86 -2.69
N LEU A 84 1.32 -2.53 -2.75
CA LEU A 84 0.40 -2.62 -1.61
C LEU A 84 -0.25 -4.00 -1.41
N LYS A 85 -0.02 -4.95 -2.34
CA LYS A 85 -0.65 -6.28 -2.33
C LYS A 85 -0.50 -7.00 -0.98
N ASN A 86 0.71 -7.01 -0.41
CA ASN A 86 0.96 -7.70 0.86
C ASN A 86 0.14 -7.14 2.02
N ALA A 87 -0.03 -5.81 2.07
CA ALA A 87 -0.83 -5.15 3.10
C ALA A 87 -2.32 -5.41 2.90
N LEU A 88 -2.78 -5.35 1.65
CA LEU A 88 -4.17 -5.67 1.29
C LEU A 88 -4.53 -7.11 1.68
N GLU A 89 -3.67 -8.08 1.33
CA GLU A 89 -3.85 -9.49 1.71
C GLU A 89 -3.86 -9.69 3.23
N ALA A 90 -3.02 -8.94 3.96
CA ALA A 90 -2.95 -9.03 5.41
C ALA A 90 -4.24 -8.50 6.06
N ALA A 91 -4.74 -7.34 5.64
CA ALA A 91 -6.00 -6.78 6.10
C ALA A 91 -7.19 -7.69 5.75
N ALA A 92 -7.23 -8.19 4.52
CA ALA A 92 -8.28 -9.09 4.05
C ALA A 92 -8.33 -10.41 4.84
N ARG A 93 -7.17 -11.01 5.14
CA ARG A 93 -7.10 -12.22 5.96
C ARG A 93 -7.57 -11.96 7.40
N ALA A 94 -7.21 -10.80 7.96
CA ALA A 94 -7.60 -10.38 9.29
C ALA A 94 -9.08 -9.94 9.39
N GLY A 95 -9.75 -9.66 8.26
CA GLY A 95 -11.13 -9.16 8.24
C GLY A 95 -11.24 -7.65 8.48
N ASN A 96 -10.12 -6.91 8.38
CA ASN A 96 -10.06 -5.47 8.63
C ASN A 96 -10.62 -4.69 7.43
N SER A 97 -11.94 -4.66 7.32
CA SER A 97 -12.69 -4.04 6.21
C SER A 97 -12.30 -2.58 5.97
N GLU A 98 -12.19 -1.80 7.04
CA GLU A 98 -11.84 -0.38 6.99
C GLU A 98 -10.46 -0.13 6.34
N ILE A 99 -9.48 -0.99 6.66
CA ILE A 99 -8.12 -0.90 6.12
C ILE A 99 -8.11 -1.33 4.65
N VAL A 100 -8.87 -2.37 4.29
CA VAL A 100 -9.01 -2.80 2.90
C VAL A 100 -9.52 -1.66 2.02
N VAL A 101 -10.56 -0.95 2.47
CA VAL A 101 -11.12 0.19 1.73
C VAL A 101 -10.08 1.30 1.55
N ARG A 102 -9.33 1.66 2.61
CA ARG A 102 -8.26 2.66 2.54
C ARG A 102 -7.14 2.29 1.57
N ILE A 103 -6.69 1.04 1.61
CA ILE A 103 -5.65 0.56 0.70
C ILE A 103 -6.16 0.54 -0.74
N LEU A 104 -7.39 0.08 -0.99
CA LEU A 104 -7.98 0.11 -2.33
C LEU A 104 -8.13 1.54 -2.87
N ALA A 105 -8.48 2.51 -2.02
CA ALA A 105 -8.67 3.91 -2.41
C ALA A 105 -7.39 4.61 -2.90
N VAL A 106 -6.20 4.11 -2.54
CA VAL A 106 -4.92 4.65 -3.01
C VAL A 106 -4.33 3.89 -4.21
N ILE A 107 -5.00 2.83 -4.68
CA ILE A 107 -4.55 2.09 -5.86
C ILE A 107 -4.99 2.82 -7.11
N ASP A 108 -4.03 3.44 -7.79
CA ASP A 108 -4.30 4.11 -9.06
C ASP A 108 -4.49 3.10 -10.19
N GLY A 109 -5.58 3.26 -10.95
CA GLY A 109 -5.83 2.57 -12.21
C GLY A 109 -6.79 1.39 -12.08
N TYR A 110 -7.92 1.49 -12.78
CA TYR A 110 -9.01 0.51 -12.72
C TYR A 110 -8.56 -0.95 -12.91
N ALA A 111 -7.65 -1.24 -13.84
CA ALA A 111 -7.19 -2.61 -14.07
C ALA A 111 -6.46 -3.20 -12.85
N ARG A 112 -5.63 -2.39 -12.17
CA ARG A 112 -4.90 -2.79 -10.97
C ARG A 112 -5.85 -2.90 -9.79
N TRP A 113 -6.69 -1.89 -9.60
CA TRP A 113 -7.72 -1.89 -8.57
C TRP A 113 -8.63 -3.11 -8.71
N ARG A 114 -9.11 -3.42 -9.91
CA ARG A 114 -10.00 -4.55 -10.21
C ARG A 114 -9.33 -5.89 -9.88
N LEU A 115 -8.06 -6.06 -10.22
CA LEU A 115 -7.30 -7.26 -9.89
C LEU A 115 -7.18 -7.41 -8.37
N ALA A 116 -6.77 -6.34 -7.68
CA ALA A 116 -6.62 -6.31 -6.22
C ALA A 116 -7.95 -6.59 -5.50
N ALA A 117 -9.06 -5.99 -5.94
CA ALA A 117 -10.40 -6.23 -5.41
C ALA A 117 -10.84 -7.69 -5.59
N LYS A 118 -10.60 -8.29 -6.76
CA LYS A 118 -10.93 -9.71 -7.02
C LYS A 118 -10.10 -10.67 -6.15
N GLU A 119 -8.79 -10.43 -6.02
CA GLU A 119 -7.93 -11.24 -5.14
C GLU A 119 -8.38 -11.12 -3.67
N THR A 120 -8.75 -9.91 -3.24
CA THR A 120 -9.27 -9.65 -1.90
C THR A 120 -10.59 -10.40 -1.67
N LEU A 121 -11.51 -10.38 -2.63
CA LEU A 121 -12.77 -11.10 -2.58
C LEU A 121 -12.56 -12.61 -2.39
N GLN A 122 -11.62 -13.22 -3.12
CA GLN A 122 -11.26 -14.63 -2.97
C GLN A 122 -10.70 -14.97 -1.59
N ILE A 123 -10.00 -14.03 -0.94
CA ILE A 123 -9.51 -14.22 0.43
C ILE A 123 -10.69 -14.14 1.41
N CYS A 124 -11.58 -13.17 1.24
CA CYS A 124 -12.76 -13.00 2.09
C CYS A 124 -13.66 -14.23 2.05
N ASP A 125 -13.93 -14.75 0.85
CA ASP A 125 -14.77 -15.93 0.65
C ASP A 125 -14.17 -17.19 1.31
N ARG A 126 -12.85 -17.36 1.24
CA ARG A 126 -12.15 -18.47 1.92
C ARG A 126 -12.12 -18.33 3.45
N ARG A 127 -12.22 -17.11 3.97
CA ARG A 127 -12.14 -16.81 5.41
C ARG A 127 -13.51 -16.63 6.07
N GLY A 128 -14.59 -16.56 5.28
CA GLY A 128 -15.95 -16.32 5.79
C GLY A 128 -16.25 -14.85 6.09
N HIS A 129 -15.46 -13.90 5.58
CA HIS A 129 -15.65 -12.46 5.81
C HIS A 129 -16.75 -11.90 4.88
N THR A 130 -18.00 -12.25 5.17
CA THR A 130 -19.19 -12.03 4.32
C THR A 130 -19.55 -10.57 4.11
N GLU A 131 -19.39 -9.72 5.13
CA GLU A 131 -19.67 -8.28 5.04
C GLU A 131 -18.68 -7.59 4.11
N LEU A 132 -17.37 -7.82 4.32
CA LEU A 132 -16.32 -7.30 3.45
C LEU A 132 -16.45 -7.81 2.01
N ALA A 133 -16.76 -9.10 1.83
CA ALA A 133 -17.00 -9.67 0.52
C ALA A 133 -18.19 -8.99 -0.18
N SER A 134 -19.26 -8.71 0.54
CA SER A 134 -20.45 -8.01 0.01
C SER A 134 -20.12 -6.57 -0.42
N LEU A 135 -19.37 -5.83 0.40
CA LEU A 135 -18.91 -4.47 0.06
C LEU A 135 -18.07 -4.48 -1.22
N ILE A 136 -17.08 -5.37 -1.32
CA ILE A 136 -16.21 -5.44 -2.50
C ILE A 136 -16.99 -5.84 -3.76
N ARG A 137 -17.97 -6.76 -3.64
CA ARG A 137 -18.85 -7.12 -4.77
C ARG A 137 -19.68 -5.93 -5.25
N GLN A 138 -20.21 -5.13 -4.33
CA GLN A 138 -20.97 -3.94 -4.66
C GLN A 138 -20.10 -2.92 -5.41
N GLU A 139 -18.91 -2.64 -4.88
CA GLU A 139 -17.96 -1.72 -5.51
C GLU A 139 -17.51 -2.22 -6.90
N LEU A 140 -17.20 -3.51 -7.05
CA LEU A 140 -16.88 -4.10 -8.35
C LEU A 140 -18.01 -3.92 -9.36
N ARG A 141 -19.25 -4.15 -8.94
CA ARG A 141 -20.43 -3.98 -9.81
C ARG A 141 -20.59 -2.52 -10.26
N VAL A 142 -20.47 -1.57 -9.34
CA VAL A 142 -20.59 -0.15 -9.65
C VAL A 142 -19.45 0.30 -10.58
N ALA A 143 -18.22 -0.14 -10.32
CA ALA A 143 -17.07 0.20 -11.14
C ALA A 143 -17.14 -0.40 -12.55
N GLU A 144 -17.60 -1.64 -12.69
CA GLU A 144 -17.83 -2.28 -14.00
C GLU A 144 -18.83 -1.52 -14.85
N VAL A 145 -19.98 -1.14 -14.26
CA VAL A 145 -21.01 -0.38 -14.95
C VAL A 145 -20.44 0.97 -15.41
N ARG A 146 -19.74 1.70 -14.53
CA ARG A 146 -19.11 2.98 -14.88
C ARG A 146 -18.16 2.88 -16.07
N VAL A 147 -17.33 1.84 -16.09
CA VAL A 147 -16.39 1.57 -17.20
C VAL A 147 -17.12 1.23 -18.50
N ILE A 148 -18.16 0.40 -18.43
CA ILE A 148 -18.98 0.05 -19.61
C ILE A 148 -19.65 1.31 -20.19
N TYR A 149 -20.25 2.14 -19.34
CA TYR A 149 -20.89 3.39 -19.78
C TYR A 149 -19.89 4.39 -20.36
N ALA A 150 -18.73 4.58 -19.72
CA ALA A 150 -17.68 5.44 -20.24
C ALA A 150 -17.21 4.99 -21.64
N SER A 151 -17.20 3.67 -21.89
CA SER A 151 -16.82 3.08 -23.16
C SER A 151 -17.90 3.20 -24.24
N LYS A 152 -19.19 3.24 -23.85
CA LYS A 152 -20.35 3.31 -24.76
C LYS A 152 -20.73 4.73 -25.19
N LEU A 153 -20.33 5.74 -24.43
CA LEU A 153 -20.70 7.14 -24.67
C LEU A 153 -19.86 7.85 -25.76
N ASP A 154 -19.09 7.11 -26.57
CA ASP A 154 -18.10 7.65 -27.53
C ASP A 154 -17.25 8.77 -26.92
N LEU A 155 -16.94 8.65 -25.62
CA LEU A 155 -16.16 9.65 -24.93
C LEU A 155 -14.75 9.71 -25.55
N PRO A 156 -14.21 10.91 -25.74
CA PRO A 156 -12.82 11.12 -26.13
C PRO A 156 -11.86 10.22 -25.32
N ARG A 157 -10.87 9.63 -25.99
CA ARG A 157 -9.95 8.63 -25.40
C ARG A 157 -9.22 9.15 -24.16
N ASP A 158 -8.97 10.46 -24.09
CA ASP A 158 -8.41 11.16 -22.94
C ASP A 158 -9.37 11.19 -21.73
N ILE A 159 -10.68 11.37 -21.95
CA ILE A 159 -11.70 11.30 -20.90
C ILE A 159 -11.82 9.86 -20.38
N VAL A 160 -11.87 8.86 -21.27
CA VAL A 160 -11.91 7.44 -20.88
C VAL A 160 -10.65 7.07 -20.07
N ARG A 161 -9.47 7.51 -20.52
CA ARG A 161 -8.21 7.32 -19.76
C ARG A 161 -8.26 8.00 -18.40
N LYS A 162 -8.82 9.21 -18.31
CA LYS A 162 -8.93 9.96 -17.05
C LYS A 162 -9.87 9.24 -16.07
N ILE A 163 -11.01 8.74 -16.53
CA ILE A 163 -11.94 7.93 -15.75
C ILE A 163 -11.23 6.67 -15.25
N HIS A 164 -10.54 5.94 -16.12
CA HIS A 164 -9.80 4.73 -15.71
C HIS A 164 -8.59 5.00 -14.80
N SER A 165 -8.02 6.21 -14.84
CA SER A 165 -6.85 6.58 -14.03
C SER A 165 -7.19 7.18 -12.66
N LYS A 166 -8.40 7.73 -12.49
CA LYS A 166 -8.89 8.33 -11.24
C LYS A 166 -9.77 7.39 -10.42
N MET A 167 -9.98 6.18 -10.93
CA MET A 167 -10.62 5.04 -10.26
C MET A 167 -9.54 4.04 -9.86
#